data_AF-A0A090I7V7-F1
#
_entry.id   AF-A0A090I7V7-F1
#
_cell.length_a   1.000
_cell.length_b   1.000
_cell.length_c   1.000
_cell.angle_alpha   90.00
_cell.angle_beta   90.00
_cell.angle_gamma   90.00
#
_symmetry.space_group_name_H-M   'P 1'
#
loop_
_entity.id
_entity.type
_entity.pdbx_description
1 polymer ?
#
loop_
_entity_poly.entity_id
_entity_poly.type
_entity_poly.pdbx_seq_one_letter_code
_entity_poly.pdbx_strand_id
1 'polypeptide(L)'
;MNRDDIGKTDDTSHMDEDEVLRIMKMRIIESYRWKLDIIEPISRELGISEEELEEILIKRLDMASLEALHPRYESSKHYCIKEKLHADLRLCWLSDVMNILSEEETEKIKNKIAAEILNGKSYQKALEDGRKDLLEYLMR
;
A
#
# COMPACT_ATOMS: atom_id res chain seq x y z
N MET A 1 -59.21 25.05 -30.27
CA MET A 1 -58.28 24.84 -31.40
C MET A 1 -56.98 24.33 -30.83
N ASN A 2 -56.67 23.07 -31.08
CA ASN A 2 -55.36 22.49 -30.84
C ASN A 2 -54.31 23.19 -31.70
N ARG A 3 -53.10 23.35 -31.16
CA ARG A 3 -51.87 23.05 -31.88
C ARG A 3 -50.79 22.66 -30.88
N ASP A 4 -50.42 21.40 -31.03
CA ASP A 4 -49.32 20.69 -30.41
C ASP A 4 -47.95 21.29 -30.74
N ASP A 5 -46.97 20.88 -29.92
CA ASP A 5 -45.53 20.79 -30.18
C ASP A 5 -44.76 22.11 -30.42
N ILE A 6 -43.57 22.31 -29.87
CA ILE A 6 -42.42 21.41 -29.99
C ILE A 6 -41.61 21.40 -28.69
N GLY A 7 -41.40 20.20 -28.17
CA GLY A 7 -40.41 19.92 -27.13
C GLY A 7 -39.02 20.41 -27.52
N LYS A 8 -38.39 21.14 -26.60
CA LYS A 8 -36.96 20.99 -26.38
C LYS A 8 -36.81 20.00 -25.25
N THR A 9 -36.58 18.75 -25.62
CA THR A 9 -35.86 17.81 -24.78
C THR A 9 -34.57 18.49 -24.35
N ASP A 10 -34.55 18.92 -23.10
CA ASP A 10 -33.32 19.23 -22.41
C ASP A 10 -32.62 17.88 -22.23
N ASP A 11 -31.83 17.48 -23.22
CA ASP A 11 -30.83 16.41 -23.11
C ASP A 11 -29.67 16.93 -22.23
N THR A 12 -30.00 17.43 -21.04
CA THR A 12 -29.04 17.53 -19.95
C THR A 12 -28.78 16.10 -19.51
N SER A 13 -27.62 15.59 -19.92
CA SER A 13 -27.06 14.33 -19.43
C SER A 13 -26.94 14.40 -17.91
N HIS A 14 -28.01 14.06 -17.20
CA HIS A 14 -27.97 13.76 -15.78
C HIS A 14 -27.21 12.44 -15.65
N MET A 15 -25.88 12.55 -15.56
CA MET A 15 -25.07 11.45 -15.08
C MET A 15 -25.55 11.12 -13.66
N ASP A 16 -25.81 9.85 -13.44
CA ASP A 16 -26.13 9.32 -12.12
C ASP A 16 -25.07 9.75 -11.10
N GLU A 17 -25.48 10.18 -9.92
CA GLU A 17 -24.56 10.69 -8.89
C GLU A 17 -23.52 9.63 -8.51
N ASP A 18 -23.93 8.36 -8.53
CA ASP A 18 -23.07 7.21 -8.30
C ASP A 18 -21.99 7.05 -9.39
N GLU A 19 -22.34 7.32 -10.65
CA GLU A 19 -21.38 7.28 -11.76
C GLU A 19 -20.37 8.42 -11.66
N VAL A 20 -20.83 9.63 -11.30
CA VAL A 20 -19.94 10.78 -11.05
C VAL A 20 -18.95 10.45 -9.92
N LEU A 21 -19.45 9.92 -8.80
CA LEU A 21 -18.62 9.54 -7.66
C LEU A 21 -17.61 8.46 -8.05
N ARG A 22 -18.03 7.44 -8.81
CA ARG A 22 -17.13 6.39 -9.30
C ARG A 22 -15.99 6.96 -10.13
N ILE A 23 -16.27 7.86 -11.08
CA ILE A 23 -15.26 8.52 -11.91
C ILE A 23 -14.28 9.33 -11.06
N MET A 24 -14.77 10.08 -10.06
CA MET A 24 -13.93 10.88 -9.18
C MET A 24 -12.94 10.02 -8.39
N LYS A 25 -13.43 8.91 -7.81
CA LYS A 25 -12.56 7.97 -7.10
C LYS A 25 -11.54 7.32 -8.04
N MET A 26 -11.96 6.99 -9.27
CA MET A 26 -11.07 6.36 -10.25
C MET A 26 -9.90 7.27 -10.63
N ARG A 27 -10.15 8.56 -10.81
CA ARG A 27 -9.08 9.55 -11.06
C ARG A 27 -8.01 9.59 -9.97
N ILE A 28 -8.37 9.35 -8.71
CA ILE A 28 -7.38 9.29 -7.62
C ILE A 28 -6.52 8.04 -7.78
N ILE A 29 -7.15 6.89 -7.98
CA ILE A 29 -6.48 5.59 -8.02
C ILE A 29 -5.61 5.43 -9.27
N GLU A 30 -6.05 5.95 -10.41
CA GLU A 30 -5.30 5.97 -11.67
C GLU A 30 -4.16 7.00 -11.67
N SER A 31 -4.04 7.83 -10.63
CA SER A 31 -2.94 8.77 -10.55
C SER A 31 -1.60 8.04 -10.52
N TYR A 32 -0.59 8.61 -11.17
CA TYR A 32 0.72 7.99 -11.34
C TYR A 32 1.34 7.48 -10.04
N ARG A 33 1.21 8.26 -8.95
CA ARG A 33 1.74 7.88 -7.64
C ARG A 33 1.01 6.66 -7.09
N TRP A 34 -0.32 6.63 -7.18
CA TRP A 34 -1.10 5.47 -6.73
C TRP A 34 -0.77 4.21 -7.50
N LYS A 35 -0.67 4.31 -8.84
CA LYS A 35 -0.32 3.19 -9.70
C LYS A 35 1.01 2.55 -9.27
N LEU A 36 2.08 3.33 -9.17
CA LEU A 36 3.39 2.81 -8.82
C LEU A 36 3.55 2.40 -7.36
N ASP A 37 3.00 3.19 -6.44
CA ASP A 37 3.25 2.99 -5.01
C ASP A 37 2.34 1.91 -4.41
N ILE A 38 1.10 1.79 -4.90
CA ILE A 38 0.04 0.99 -4.25
C ILE A 38 -0.52 -0.07 -5.19
N ILE A 39 -0.97 0.30 -6.39
CA ILE A 39 -1.73 -0.62 -7.26
C ILE A 39 -0.84 -1.72 -7.85
N GLU A 40 0.28 -1.37 -8.49
CA GLU A 40 1.19 -2.35 -9.08
C GLU A 40 1.83 -3.28 -8.02
N PRO A 41 2.33 -2.79 -6.87
CA PRO A 41 2.97 -3.67 -5.89
C PRO A 41 1.97 -4.61 -5.22
N ILE A 42 0.81 -4.10 -4.79
CA ILE A 42 -0.16 -4.91 -4.04
C ILE A 42 -0.87 -5.90 -4.95
N SER A 43 -1.23 -5.53 -6.18
CA SER A 43 -1.84 -6.46 -7.14
C SER A 43 -0.92 -7.65 -7.41
N ARG A 44 0.37 -7.38 -7.63
CA ARG A 44 1.41 -8.40 -7.80
C ARG A 44 1.58 -9.30 -6.57
N GLU A 45 1.60 -8.73 -5.37
CA GLU A 45 1.74 -9.50 -4.12
C GLU A 45 0.50 -10.39 -3.85
N LEU A 46 -0.70 -9.92 -4.20
CA LEU A 46 -1.94 -10.67 -4.05
C LEU A 46 -2.23 -11.64 -5.20
N GLY A 47 -1.52 -11.53 -6.32
CA GLY A 47 -1.72 -12.37 -7.50
C GLY A 47 -3.02 -12.07 -8.26
N ILE A 48 -3.49 -10.82 -8.20
CA ILE A 48 -4.69 -10.33 -8.90
C ILE A 48 -4.31 -9.29 -9.96
N SER A 49 -5.22 -8.94 -10.87
CA SER A 49 -4.98 -7.85 -11.81
C SER A 49 -5.05 -6.48 -11.11
N GLU A 50 -4.43 -5.47 -11.72
CA GLU A 50 -4.56 -4.09 -11.25
C GLU A 50 -6.02 -3.64 -11.24
N GLU A 51 -6.77 -3.96 -12.31
CA GLU A 51 -8.19 -3.63 -12.46
C GLU A 51 -9.05 -4.25 -11.35
N GLU A 52 -8.74 -5.49 -10.94
CA GLU A 52 -9.41 -6.15 -9.82
C GLU A 52 -9.15 -5.42 -8.50
N LEU A 53 -7.91 -5.00 -8.25
CA LEU A 53 -7.57 -4.22 -7.06
C LEU A 53 -8.24 -2.85 -7.06
N GLU A 54 -8.25 -2.17 -8.20
CA GLU A 54 -8.93 -0.89 -8.40
C GLU A 54 -10.41 -0.99 -8.07
N GLU A 55 -11.10 -2.01 -8.60
CA GLU A 55 -12.50 -2.28 -8.31
C GLU A 55 -12.74 -2.60 -6.82
N ILE A 56 -11.84 -3.34 -6.17
CA ILE A 56 -11.91 -3.57 -4.72
C ILE A 56 -11.84 -2.24 -3.97
N LEU A 57 -10.88 -1.38 -4.30
CA LEU A 57 -10.67 -0.10 -3.61
C LEU A 57 -11.86 0.84 -3.81
N ILE A 58 -12.40 0.93 -5.03
CA ILE A 58 -13.57 1.76 -5.34
C ILE A 58 -14.80 1.33 -4.55
N LYS A 59 -15.01 0.02 -4.42
CA LYS A 59 -16.14 -0.57 -3.68
C LYS A 59 -16.01 -0.43 -2.17
N ARG A 60 -14.78 -0.42 -1.65
CA ARG A 60 -14.51 -0.47 -0.20
C ARG A 60 -14.19 0.86 0.44
N LEU A 61 -13.65 1.82 -0.32
CA LEU A 61 -13.20 3.11 0.20
C LEU A 61 -14.09 4.24 -0.28
N ASP A 62 -14.42 5.15 0.64
CA ASP A 62 -15.07 6.41 0.31
C ASP A 62 -14.08 7.44 -0.24
N MET A 63 -14.60 8.58 -0.72
CA MET A 63 -13.79 9.63 -1.33
C MET A 63 -12.73 10.17 -0.36
N ALA A 64 -13.12 10.49 0.87
CA ALA A 64 -12.22 11.03 1.88
C ALA A 64 -11.09 10.05 2.24
N SER A 65 -11.39 8.75 2.30
CA SER A 65 -10.38 7.73 2.55
C SER A 65 -9.35 7.66 1.43
N LEU A 66 -9.78 7.70 0.16
CA LEU A 66 -8.90 7.70 -0.99
C LEU A 66 -8.02 8.95 -1.01
N GLU A 67 -8.58 10.14 -0.82
CA GLU A 67 -7.78 11.38 -0.79
C GLU A 67 -6.69 11.36 0.31
N ALA A 68 -6.99 10.77 1.46
CA ALA A 68 -6.07 10.69 2.59
C ALA A 68 -5.15 9.45 2.57
N LEU A 69 -5.33 8.48 1.67
CA LEU A 69 -4.62 7.20 1.78
C LEU A 69 -3.14 7.31 1.41
N HIS A 70 -2.79 8.04 0.34
CA HIS A 70 -1.41 8.10 -0.13
C HIS A 70 -0.44 8.69 0.93
N PRO A 71 -0.73 9.82 1.59
CA PRO A 71 0.11 10.32 2.68
C PRO A 71 0.24 9.32 3.83
N ARG A 72 -0.84 8.62 4.19
CA ARG A 72 -0.83 7.58 5.23
C ARG A 72 0.05 6.41 4.82
N TYR A 73 -0.07 5.95 3.57
CA TYR A 73 0.75 4.89 2.99
C TYR A 73 2.24 5.23 3.11
N GLU A 74 2.65 6.41 2.65
CA GLU A 74 4.06 6.86 2.76
C GLU A 74 4.56 6.87 4.20
N SER A 75 3.78 7.43 5.12
CA SER A 75 4.16 7.47 6.54
C SER A 75 4.26 6.08 7.19
N SER A 76 3.53 5.11 6.66
CA SER A 76 3.48 3.73 7.17
C SER A 76 4.58 2.83 6.61
N LYS A 77 5.24 3.19 5.49
CA LYS A 77 6.24 2.34 4.81
C LYS A 77 7.30 1.81 5.76
N HIS A 78 7.88 2.70 6.58
CA HIS A 78 8.94 2.33 7.52
C HIS A 78 8.44 1.28 8.54
N TYR A 79 7.25 1.50 9.10
CA TYR A 79 6.65 0.56 10.05
C TYR A 79 6.36 -0.80 9.40
N CYS A 80 5.69 -0.81 8.24
CA CYS A 80 5.33 -2.05 7.54
C CYS A 80 6.57 -2.87 7.14
N ILE A 81 7.65 -2.22 6.71
CA ILE A 81 8.92 -2.90 6.39
C ILE A 81 9.48 -3.57 7.65
N LYS A 82 9.48 -2.88 8.79
CA LYS A 82 9.99 -3.44 10.06
C LYS A 82 9.20 -4.63 10.54
N GLU A 83 7.87 -4.59 10.42
CA GLU A 83 7.00 -5.74 10.75
C GLU A 83 7.32 -6.94 9.86
N LYS A 84 7.47 -6.72 8.55
CA LYS A 84 7.86 -7.76 7.59
C LYS A 84 9.23 -8.36 7.93
N LEU A 85 10.21 -7.52 8.24
CA LEU A 85 11.54 -7.94 8.69
C LEU A 85 11.49 -8.73 10.00
N HIS A 86 10.66 -8.31 10.97
CA HIS A 86 10.49 -9.00 12.25
C HIS A 86 10.05 -10.45 12.05
N ALA A 87 9.10 -10.67 11.13
CA ALA A 87 8.64 -11.99 10.74
C ALA A 87 9.71 -12.78 9.95
N ASP A 88 10.30 -12.18 8.92
CA ASP A 88 11.19 -12.86 7.97
C ASP A 88 12.57 -13.21 8.53
N LEU A 89 13.04 -12.45 9.52
CA LEU A 89 14.27 -12.69 10.29
C LEU A 89 14.02 -13.54 11.54
N ARG A 90 12.77 -13.99 11.77
CA ARG A 90 12.38 -14.78 12.95
C ARG A 90 12.67 -14.07 14.29
N LEU A 91 12.63 -12.74 14.29
CA LEU A 91 12.89 -11.93 15.49
C LEU A 91 11.82 -12.12 16.55
N CYS A 92 10.60 -12.51 16.16
CA CYS A 92 9.59 -12.96 17.13
C CYS A 92 10.10 -14.09 18.04
N TRP A 93 10.86 -15.04 17.48
CA TRP A 93 11.43 -16.13 18.26
C TRP A 93 12.72 -15.71 18.96
N LEU A 94 13.62 -15.06 18.23
CA LEU A 94 14.95 -14.72 18.72
C LEU A 94 14.92 -13.64 19.82
N SER A 95 13.98 -12.70 19.74
CA SER A 95 13.82 -11.64 20.73
C SER A 95 12.66 -11.92 21.67
N ASP A 96 11.42 -11.92 21.16
CA ASP A 96 10.22 -11.88 22.01
C ASP A 96 10.00 -13.16 22.84
N VAL A 97 10.41 -14.34 22.33
CA VAL A 97 10.19 -15.64 22.99
C VAL A 97 11.43 -16.15 23.70
N MET A 98 12.56 -16.28 22.98
CA MET A 98 13.77 -16.90 23.52
C MET A 98 14.66 -15.91 24.27
N ASN A 99 14.43 -14.60 24.14
CA ASN A 99 15.25 -13.54 24.72
C ASN A 99 16.74 -13.69 24.39
N ILE A 100 17.08 -14.17 23.19
CA ILE A 100 18.46 -14.24 22.70
C ILE A 100 18.95 -12.84 22.30
N LEU A 101 18.06 -12.06 21.69
CA LEU A 101 18.28 -10.65 21.37
C LEU A 101 17.45 -9.76 22.28
N SER A 102 18.06 -8.70 22.82
CA SER A 102 17.31 -7.65 23.49
C SER A 102 16.42 -6.88 22.52
N GLU A 103 15.39 -6.22 23.05
CA GLU A 103 14.51 -5.35 22.27
C GLU A 103 15.30 -4.25 21.56
N GLU A 104 16.31 -3.67 22.21
CA GLU A 104 17.16 -2.62 21.63
C GLU A 104 18.00 -3.14 20.45
N GLU A 105 18.57 -4.34 20.54
CA GLU A 105 19.34 -4.96 19.46
C GLU A 105 18.46 -5.30 18.27
N THR A 106 17.31 -5.92 18.54
CA THR A 106 16.29 -6.24 17.54
C THR A 106 15.84 -4.99 16.79
N GLU A 107 15.60 -3.91 17.52
CA GLU A 107 15.18 -2.64 16.95
C GLU A 107 16.28 -1.97 16.13
N LYS A 108 17.54 -2.02 16.58
CA LYS A 108 18.70 -1.54 15.78
C LYS A 108 18.84 -2.31 14.46
N ILE A 109 18.69 -3.64 14.48
CA ILE A 109 18.76 -4.48 13.28
C ILE A 109 17.64 -4.10 12.32
N LYS A 110 16.39 -4.02 12.80
CA LYS A 110 15.23 -3.62 11.98
C LYS A 110 15.42 -2.24 11.36
N ASN A 111 15.85 -1.25 12.15
CA ASN A 111 16.03 0.13 11.68
C ASN A 111 17.13 0.25 10.62
N LYS A 112 18.25 -0.46 10.78
CA LYS A 112 19.34 -0.49 9.79
C LYS A 112 18.82 -1.01 8.45
N ILE A 113 18.22 -2.19 8.44
CA ILE A 113 17.77 -2.84 7.20
C ILE A 113 16.61 -2.06 6.55
N ALA A 114 15.67 -1.56 7.35
CA ALA A 114 14.57 -0.73 6.85
C ALA A 114 15.07 0.55 6.19
N ALA A 115 16.09 1.20 6.73
CA ALA A 115 16.70 2.38 6.11
C ALA A 115 17.34 2.06 4.76
N GLU A 116 18.03 0.92 4.62
CA GLU A 116 18.58 0.49 3.32
C GLU A 116 17.50 0.29 2.27
N ILE A 117 16.38 -0.33 2.64
CA ILE A 117 15.24 -0.57 1.74
C ILE A 117 14.62 0.75 1.30
N LEU A 118 14.38 1.67 2.24
CA LEU A 118 13.82 3.00 1.94
C LEU A 118 14.77 3.83 1.05
N ASN A 119 16.08 3.59 1.12
CA ASN A 119 17.08 4.20 0.24
C ASN A 119 17.21 3.51 -1.12
N GLY A 120 16.29 2.60 -1.47
CA GLY A 120 16.19 1.99 -2.80
C GLY A 120 16.85 0.61 -2.94
N LYS A 121 17.37 0.02 -1.86
CA LYS A 121 17.82 -1.38 -1.89
C LYS A 121 16.61 -2.30 -2.01
N SER A 122 16.68 -3.32 -2.87
CA SER A 122 15.59 -4.30 -2.98
C SER A 122 15.40 -5.05 -1.66
N TYR A 123 14.14 -5.33 -1.31
CA TYR A 123 13.79 -6.03 -0.06
C TYR A 123 14.53 -7.36 0.08
N GLN A 124 14.57 -8.17 -0.98
CA GLN A 124 15.24 -9.48 -0.97
C GLN A 124 16.73 -9.37 -0.64
N LYS A 125 17.44 -8.43 -1.28
CA LYS A 125 18.88 -8.23 -1.02
C LYS A 125 19.13 -7.70 0.38
N ALA A 126 18.31 -6.76 0.84
CA ALA A 126 18.40 -6.24 2.20
C ALA A 126 18.16 -7.32 3.25
N LEU A 127 17.19 -8.22 3.02
CA LEU A 127 16.91 -9.36 3.88
C LEU A 127 18.05 -10.38 3.90
N GLU A 128 18.64 -10.70 2.75
CA GLU A 128 19.79 -11.60 2.66
C GLU A 128 21.00 -11.08 3.43
N ASP A 129 21.33 -9.80 3.27
CA ASP A 129 22.42 -9.16 4.00
C ASP A 129 22.09 -9.09 5.51
N GLY A 130 20.85 -8.75 5.86
CA GLY A 130 20.37 -8.76 7.24
C GLY A 130 20.47 -10.13 7.92
N ARG A 131 20.25 -11.23 7.19
CA ARG A 131 20.43 -12.59 7.71
C ARG A 131 21.90 -12.91 8.01
N LYS A 132 22.83 -12.44 7.17
CA LYS A 132 24.27 -12.62 7.41
C LYS A 132 24.70 -11.85 8.65
N ASP A 133 24.32 -10.58 8.74
CA ASP A 133 24.61 -9.72 9.88
C ASP A 133 24.05 -10.32 11.19
N LEU A 134 22.80 -10.82 11.14
CA LEU A 134 22.16 -11.47 12.28
C LEU A 134 22.90 -12.74 12.70
N LEU A 135 23.33 -13.58 11.76
CA LEU A 135 24.08 -14.80 12.09
C LEU A 135 25.44 -14.46 12.71
N GLU A 136 26.17 -13.51 12.14
CA GLU A 136 27.43 -13.02 12.71
C GLU A 136 27.25 -12.47 14.12
N TYR A 137 26.11 -11.81 14.37
CA TYR A 137 25.77 -11.30 15.69
C TYR A 137 25.50 -12.44 16.69
N LEU A 138 24.73 -13.45 16.30
CA LEU A 138 24.37 -14.60 17.13
C LEU A 138 25.54 -15.54 17.46
N MET A 139 26.61 -15.51 16.67
CA MET A 139 27.79 -16.36 16.86
C MET A 139 28.89 -15.74 17.74
N ARG A 140 28.70 -14.51 18.24
CA ARG A 140 29.62 -13.83 19.16
C ARG A 140 29.43 -14.34 20.59
#